data_AF-A0A1G6WBX8-F1
#
_entry.id   AF-A0A1G6WBX8-F1
#
_cell.length_a   1.000
_cell.length_b   1.000
_cell.length_c   1.000
_cell.angle_alpha   90.00
_cell.angle_beta   90.00
_cell.angle_gamma   90.00
#
_symmetry.space_group_name_H-M   'P 1'
#
loop_
_entity.id
_entity.type
_entity.pdbx_description
1 polymer ?
#
loop_
_entity_poly.entity_id
_entity_poly.type
_entity_poly.pdbx_seq_one_letter_code
_entity_poly.pdbx_strand_id
1 'polypeptide(L)'
;MAMDTDILAAGDVVDVLNDLVENARDGEYGFRTCAEEVKSASLKQLFNDRAASCGQAASELAQLILGYGGKPAEGGTASGAVHRGWVHVKGLVGANSELSMLEECERGEDAAVARYRKALKQNLPADARAVVERQAEGAQRNHDQIKLLRDEARARR
;
A
#
# COMPACT_ATOMS: atom_id res chain seq x y z
N MET A 1 -19.90 -19.28 24.45
CA MET A 1 -19.06 -18.15 24.90
C MET A 1 -19.19 -17.10 23.81
N ALA A 2 -20.06 -16.12 23.99
CA ALA A 2 -20.19 -15.02 23.04
C ALA A 2 -18.86 -14.27 23.11
N MET A 3 -18.13 -14.20 22.00
CA MET A 3 -17.12 -13.17 21.88
C MET A 3 -17.90 -11.87 21.73
N ASP A 4 -17.81 -10.99 22.71
CA ASP A 4 -18.29 -9.62 22.59
C ASP A 4 -17.52 -8.97 21.43
N THR A 5 -18.08 -9.09 20.23
CA THR A 5 -17.69 -8.31 19.06
C THR A 5 -18.35 -6.95 19.20
N ASP A 6 -17.94 -6.19 20.20
CA ASP A 6 -18.27 -4.78 20.26
C ASP A 6 -17.52 -4.05 19.15
N ILE A 7 -18.18 -3.06 18.55
CA ILE A 7 -17.59 -2.22 17.51
C ILE A 7 -16.40 -1.48 18.14
N LEU A 8 -15.29 -1.35 17.40
CA LEU A 8 -14.10 -0.66 17.89
C LEU A 8 -14.44 0.75 18.39
N ALA A 9 -13.80 1.16 19.50
CA ALA A 9 -13.87 2.53 19.97
C ALA A 9 -13.19 3.47 18.96
N ALA A 10 -13.60 4.74 18.96
CA ALA A 10 -13.09 5.73 17.99
C ALA A 10 -11.56 5.83 17.97
N GLY A 11 -10.90 5.74 19.14
CA GLY A 11 -9.44 5.73 19.23
C GLY A 11 -8.80 4.52 18.52
N ASP A 12 -9.35 3.32 18.72
CA ASP A 12 -8.84 2.10 18.08
C ASP A 12 -9.07 2.13 16.56
N VAL A 13 -10.19 2.72 16.11
CA VAL A 13 -10.43 2.95 14.68
C VAL A 13 -9.38 3.88 14.11
N VAL A 14 -9.05 4.98 14.79
CA VAL A 14 -8.00 5.92 14.37
C VAL A 14 -6.65 5.23 14.24
N ASP A 15 -6.28 4.35 15.17
CA ASP A 15 -5.03 3.60 15.12
C ASP A 15 -4.98 2.65 13.93
N VAL A 16 -6.06 1.90 13.68
CA VAL A 16 -6.17 1.00 12.51
C VAL A 16 -6.08 1.78 11.20
N LEU A 17 -6.79 2.90 11.08
CA LEU A 17 -6.77 3.71 9.87
C LEU A 17 -5.42 4.40 9.67
N ASN A 18 -4.71 4.78 10.74
CA ASN A 18 -3.38 5.37 10.65
C ASN A 18 -2.34 4.38 10.12
N ASP A 19 -2.37 3.10 10.53
CA ASP A 19 -1.52 2.04 9.94
C ASP A 19 -1.73 1.92 8.42
N LEU A 20 -2.99 2.08 7.95
CA LEU A 20 -3.31 2.06 6.53
C LEU A 20 -2.88 3.35 5.81
N VAL A 21 -2.98 4.52 6.43
CA VAL A 21 -2.48 5.79 5.88
C VAL A 21 -0.97 5.73 5.67
N GLU A 22 -0.22 5.24 6.66
CA GLU A 22 1.23 5.07 6.54
C GLU A 22 1.57 4.12 5.39
N ASN A 23 0.92 2.96 5.34
CA ASN A 23 1.09 2.00 4.25
C ASN A 23 0.80 2.61 2.87
N ALA A 24 -0.29 3.39 2.74
CA ALA A 24 -0.66 4.03 1.49
C ALA A 24 0.39 5.07 1.06
N ARG A 25 0.93 5.88 1.97
CA ARG A 25 1.98 6.86 1.65
C ARG A 25 3.32 6.21 1.32
N ASP A 26 3.67 5.15 2.03
CA ASP A 26 4.86 4.34 1.72
C ASP A 26 4.75 3.73 0.32
N GLY A 27 3.57 3.27 -0.08
CA GLY A 27 3.26 2.83 -1.44
C GLY A 27 3.36 3.96 -2.47
N GLU A 28 2.81 5.15 -2.18
CA GLU A 28 2.92 6.32 -3.07
C GLU A 28 4.38 6.67 -3.36
N TYR A 29 5.20 6.78 -2.32
CA TYR A 29 6.62 7.07 -2.44
C TYR A 29 7.36 5.99 -3.23
N GLY A 30 7.07 4.73 -2.92
CA GLY A 30 7.68 3.57 -3.54
C GLY A 30 7.42 3.50 -5.04
N PHE A 31 6.16 3.59 -5.43
CA PHE A 31 5.79 3.57 -6.84
C PHE A 31 6.32 4.79 -7.61
N ARG A 32 6.38 5.97 -6.99
CA ARG A 32 7.00 7.14 -7.62
C ARG A 32 8.49 6.90 -7.88
N THR A 33 9.20 6.30 -6.93
CA THR A 33 10.61 5.91 -7.11
C THR A 33 10.76 4.90 -8.23
N CYS A 34 9.91 3.86 -8.30
CA CYS A 34 9.93 2.91 -9.42
C CYS A 34 9.69 3.57 -10.78
N ALA A 35 8.76 4.53 -10.87
CA ALA A 35 8.46 5.26 -12.09
C ALA A 35 9.63 6.13 -12.58
N GLU A 36 10.51 6.57 -11.67
CA GLU A 36 11.73 7.31 -11.99
C GLU A 36 12.83 6.41 -12.56
N GLU A 37 12.91 5.17 -12.08
CA GLU A 37 13.99 4.23 -12.41
C GLU A 37 13.70 3.32 -13.62
N VAL A 38 12.42 3.07 -13.95
CA VAL A 38 12.09 2.24 -15.12
C VAL A 38 12.28 2.94 -16.46
N LYS A 39 12.78 2.18 -17.43
CA LYS A 39 12.91 2.63 -18.83
C LYS A 39 11.64 2.40 -19.66
N SER A 40 10.86 1.39 -19.32
CA SER A 40 9.64 1.05 -20.04
C SER A 40 8.56 2.11 -19.80
N ALA A 41 8.06 2.72 -20.88
CA ALA A 41 7.00 3.72 -20.81
C ALA A 41 5.70 3.16 -20.20
N SER A 42 5.37 1.89 -20.47
CA SER A 42 4.19 1.25 -19.91
C SER A 42 4.32 1.00 -18.41
N LEU A 43 5.49 0.54 -17.94
CA LEU A 43 5.75 0.38 -16.50
C LEU A 43 5.79 1.74 -15.80
N LYS A 44 6.36 2.75 -16.43
CA LYS A 44 6.37 4.12 -15.90
C LYS A 44 4.95 4.65 -15.70
N GLN A 45 4.08 4.47 -16.69
CA GLN A 45 2.68 4.88 -16.57
C GLN A 45 1.98 4.10 -15.45
N LEU A 46 2.12 2.78 -15.44
CA LEU A 46 1.55 1.92 -14.40
C LEU A 46 1.94 2.39 -12.99
N PHE A 47 3.23 2.58 -12.74
CA PHE A 47 3.71 2.99 -11.42
C PHE A 47 3.23 4.39 -11.03
N ASN A 48 3.13 5.34 -11.97
CA ASN A 48 2.52 6.64 -11.68
C ASN A 48 1.03 6.53 -11.32
N ASP A 49 0.27 5.70 -12.03
CA ASP A 49 -1.14 5.45 -11.73
C ASP A 49 -1.32 4.81 -10.36
N ARG A 50 -0.39 3.91 -9.96
CA ARG A 50 -0.38 3.31 -8.62
C ARG A 50 -0.03 4.31 -7.54
N ALA A 51 0.99 5.15 -7.76
CA ALA A 51 1.32 6.22 -6.82
C ALA A 51 0.13 7.16 -6.59
N ALA A 52 -0.59 7.54 -7.66
CA ALA A 52 -1.79 8.36 -7.56
C ALA A 52 -2.92 7.67 -6.78
N SER A 53 -3.14 6.37 -7.02
CA SER A 53 -4.14 5.56 -6.30
C SER A 53 -3.82 5.48 -4.80
N CYS A 54 -2.55 5.29 -4.46
CA CYS A 54 -2.05 5.31 -3.08
C CYS A 54 -2.28 6.67 -2.38
N GLY A 55 -1.99 7.78 -3.06
CA GLY A 55 -2.23 9.12 -2.51
C GLY A 55 -3.73 9.40 -2.28
N GLN A 56 -4.60 8.91 -3.17
CA GLN A 56 -6.05 8.99 -3.01
C GLN A 56 -6.53 8.17 -1.80
N ALA A 57 -6.04 6.93 -1.66
CA ALA A 57 -6.36 6.08 -0.51
C ALA A 57 -5.94 6.72 0.82
N ALA A 58 -4.71 7.25 0.90
CA ALA A 58 -4.22 7.96 2.08
C ALA A 58 -5.11 9.18 2.43
N SER A 59 -5.53 9.94 1.42
CA SER A 59 -6.39 11.12 1.60
C SER A 59 -7.77 10.74 2.15
N GLU A 60 -8.39 9.69 1.63
CA GLU A 60 -9.70 9.22 2.08
C GLU A 60 -9.65 8.68 3.52
N LEU A 61 -8.64 7.85 3.84
CA LEU A 61 -8.44 7.34 5.20
C LEU A 61 -8.18 8.48 6.19
N ALA A 62 -7.42 9.50 5.79
CA ALA A 62 -7.20 10.69 6.61
C ALA A 62 -8.50 11.45 6.92
N GLN A 63 -9.43 11.55 5.95
CA GLN A 63 -10.74 12.16 6.21
C GLN A 63 -11.56 11.36 7.22
N LEU A 64 -11.54 10.03 7.14
CA LEU A 64 -12.19 9.18 8.14
C LEU A 64 -11.59 9.41 9.52
N ILE A 65 -10.25 9.41 9.64
CA ILE A 65 -9.57 9.64 10.93
C ILE A 65 -10.01 10.96 11.57
N LEU A 66 -10.12 12.03 10.79
CA LEU A 66 -10.65 13.31 11.27
C LEU A 66 -12.10 13.20 11.74
N GLY A 67 -12.94 12.45 11.02
CA GLY A 67 -14.33 12.16 11.41
C GLY A 67 -14.44 11.39 12.73
N TYR A 68 -13.47 10.53 13.04
CA TYR A 68 -13.34 9.83 14.32
C TYR A 68 -12.68 10.67 15.42
N GLY A 69 -12.38 11.95 15.16
CA GLY A 69 -11.74 12.87 16.11
C GLY A 69 -10.24 12.64 16.30
N GLY A 70 -9.61 11.84 15.44
CA GLY A 70 -8.19 11.56 15.45
C GLY A 70 -7.37 12.54 14.61
N LYS A 71 -6.04 12.42 14.75
CA LYS A 71 -5.08 13.11 13.88
C LYS A 71 -4.54 12.11 12.85
N PRO A 72 -4.68 12.36 11.53
CA PRO A 72 -4.03 11.53 10.53
C PRO A 72 -2.53 11.57 10.74
N ALA A 73 -1.86 10.43 10.57
CA ALA A 73 -0.42 10.39 10.42
C ALA A 73 -0.02 11.42 9.35
N GLU A 74 1.17 12.00 9.45
CA GLU A 74 1.72 12.92 8.43
C GLU A 74 2.69 12.21 7.48
N GLY A 75 2.96 10.92 7.74
CA GLY A 75 3.96 10.12 7.05
C GLY A 75 5.34 10.31 7.68
N GLY A 76 6.26 9.38 7.42
CA GLY A 76 7.61 9.43 7.96
C GLY A 76 7.79 8.80 9.34
N THR A 77 6.76 8.16 9.90
CA THR A 77 6.90 7.29 11.06
C THR A 77 7.67 6.03 10.67
N ALA A 78 8.61 5.67 11.55
CA ALA A 78 9.64 4.67 11.38
C ALA A 78 9.11 3.23 11.33
N SER A 79 8.36 2.85 10.29
CA SER A 79 8.26 1.46 9.87
C SER A 79 9.48 1.13 8.99
N GLY A 80 10.64 1.02 9.65
CA GLY A 80 12.00 0.97 9.06
C GLY A 80 12.31 -0.13 8.03
N ALA A 81 11.32 -0.87 7.53
CA ALA A 81 11.47 -1.82 6.42
C ALA A 81 11.35 -1.14 5.04
N VAL A 82 10.46 -0.15 4.91
CA VAL A 82 10.19 0.58 3.66
C VAL A 82 11.43 1.37 3.21
N HIS A 83 12.12 2.03 4.15
CA HIS A 83 13.32 2.82 3.84
C HIS A 83 14.50 1.98 3.33
N ARG A 84 14.57 0.68 3.67
CA ARG A 84 15.65 -0.20 3.19
C ARG A 84 15.36 -0.81 1.81
N GLY A 85 14.09 -1.17 1.55
CA GLY A 85 13.67 -1.66 0.23
C GLY A 85 13.84 -0.63 -0.87
N TRP A 86 13.43 0.63 -0.63
CA TRP A 86 13.51 1.69 -1.65
C TRP A 86 14.92 2.22 -1.91
N VAL A 87 15.83 2.11 -0.94
CA VAL A 87 17.26 2.37 -1.19
C VAL A 87 17.84 1.37 -2.20
N HIS A 88 17.37 0.11 -2.18
CA HIS A 88 17.81 -0.89 -3.16
C HIS A 88 17.31 -0.55 -4.57
N VAL A 89 16.07 -0.07 -4.70
CA VAL A 89 15.47 0.33 -5.99
C VAL A 89 16.24 1.46 -6.68
N LYS A 90 16.70 2.48 -5.94
CA LYS A 90 17.53 3.58 -6.47
C LYS A 90 18.89 3.14 -7.05
N GLY A 91 19.33 1.92 -6.74
CA GLY A 91 20.60 1.38 -7.23
C GLY A 91 20.49 0.52 -8.48
N LEU A 92 19.28 0.26 -9.01
CA LEU A 92 19.10 -0.74 -10.06
C LEU A 92 19.25 -0.14 -11.47
N VAL A 93 20.20 -0.65 -12.27
CA VAL A 93 20.43 -0.21 -13.67
C VAL A 93 20.42 -1.41 -14.64
N GLY A 94 19.63 -1.34 -15.72
CA GLY A 94 19.67 -2.30 -16.85
C GLY A 94 18.53 -3.33 -16.87
N ALA A 95 18.54 -4.33 -17.75
CA ALA A 95 17.40 -5.27 -17.88
C ALA A 95 17.17 -6.16 -16.63
N ASN A 96 18.23 -6.46 -15.86
CA ASN A 96 18.09 -7.12 -14.56
C ASN A 96 17.42 -6.20 -13.52
N SER A 97 17.38 -4.87 -13.73
CA SER A 97 16.69 -3.94 -12.82
C SER A 97 15.19 -4.08 -12.87
N GLU A 98 14.61 -4.40 -14.03
CA GLU A 98 13.16 -4.51 -14.19
C GLU A 98 12.60 -5.66 -13.36
N LEU A 99 13.17 -6.86 -13.49
CA LEU A 99 12.74 -8.02 -12.70
C LEU A 99 12.92 -7.77 -11.20
N SER A 100 14.11 -7.31 -10.78
CA SER A 100 14.37 -7.03 -9.36
C SER A 100 13.44 -5.94 -8.82
N MET A 101 13.12 -4.92 -9.61
CA MET A 101 12.16 -3.90 -9.19
C MET A 101 10.75 -4.48 -9.03
N LEU A 102 10.29 -5.31 -9.98
CA LEU A 102 8.98 -5.96 -9.88
C LEU A 102 8.89 -6.92 -8.68
N GLU A 103 9.98 -7.61 -8.34
CA GLU A 103 10.08 -8.44 -7.13
C GLU A 103 9.98 -7.59 -5.85
N GLU A 104 10.64 -6.44 -5.81
CA GLU A 104 10.55 -5.52 -4.67
C GLU A 104 9.15 -4.87 -4.56
N CYS A 105 8.54 -4.51 -5.69
CA CYS A 105 7.16 -4.01 -5.74
C CYS A 105 6.17 -5.05 -5.22
N GLU A 106 6.25 -6.30 -5.68
CA GLU A 106 5.36 -7.37 -5.24
C GLU A 106 5.48 -7.59 -3.72
N ARG A 107 6.70 -7.59 -3.17
CA ARG A 107 6.91 -7.69 -1.72
C ARG A 107 6.26 -6.54 -0.96
N GLY A 108 6.31 -5.33 -1.51
CA GLY A 108 5.60 -4.16 -0.97
C GLY A 108 4.09 -4.34 -1.00
N GLU A 109 3.55 -4.84 -2.11
CA GLU A 109 2.12 -5.12 -2.28
C GLU A 109 1.61 -6.25 -1.39
N ASP A 110 2.40 -7.31 -1.19
CA ASP A 110 2.11 -8.37 -0.20
C ASP A 110 1.93 -7.79 1.21
N ALA A 111 2.83 -6.88 1.60
CA ALA A 111 2.76 -6.20 2.89
C ALA A 111 1.52 -5.30 2.98
N ALA A 112 1.16 -4.59 1.90
CA ALA A 112 -0.03 -3.76 1.84
C ALA A 112 -1.31 -4.62 1.99
N VAL A 113 -1.44 -5.70 1.22
CA VAL A 113 -2.56 -6.65 1.30
C VAL A 113 -2.67 -7.24 2.71
N ALA A 114 -1.54 -7.60 3.34
CA ALA A 114 -1.53 -8.10 4.71
C ALA A 114 -2.06 -7.09 5.73
N ARG A 115 -1.71 -5.80 5.61
CA ARG A 115 -2.23 -4.73 6.47
C ARG A 115 -3.72 -4.51 6.30
N TYR A 116 -4.22 -4.45 5.06
CA TYR A 116 -5.67 -4.38 4.81
C TYR A 116 -6.41 -5.58 5.41
N ARG A 117 -5.90 -6.80 5.20
CA ARG A 117 -6.48 -8.02 5.79
C ARG A 117 -6.46 -7.98 7.33
N LYS A 118 -5.42 -7.42 7.94
CA LYS A 118 -5.33 -7.24 9.40
C LYS A 118 -6.39 -6.24 9.88
N ALA A 119 -6.58 -5.12 9.19
CA ALA A 119 -7.60 -4.13 9.50
C ALA A 119 -9.02 -4.72 9.40
N LEU A 120 -9.31 -5.48 8.34
CA LEU A 120 -10.63 -6.09 8.12
C LEU A 120 -11.01 -7.21 9.09
N LYS A 121 -10.03 -7.75 9.83
CA LYS A 121 -10.28 -8.66 10.95
C LYS A 121 -10.78 -7.93 12.21
N GLN A 122 -10.61 -6.61 12.28
CA GLN A 122 -11.13 -5.80 13.36
C GLN A 122 -12.62 -5.50 13.16
N ASN A 123 -13.34 -5.25 14.25
CA ASN A 123 -14.75 -4.89 14.18
C ASN A 123 -14.94 -3.39 13.89
N LEU A 124 -14.50 -2.97 12.70
CA LEU A 124 -14.62 -1.59 12.22
C LEU A 124 -16.08 -1.16 12.09
N PRO A 125 -16.43 0.09 12.45
CA PRO A 125 -17.70 0.70 12.09
C PRO A 125 -17.97 0.63 10.58
N ALA A 126 -19.25 0.62 10.20
CA ALA A 126 -19.68 0.30 8.83
C ALA A 126 -19.11 1.26 7.75
N ASP A 127 -19.01 2.55 8.05
CA ASP A 127 -18.42 3.57 7.17
C ASP A 127 -16.92 3.34 6.93
N ALA A 128 -16.15 3.10 8.00
CA ALA A 128 -14.73 2.78 7.91
C ALA A 128 -14.49 1.44 7.21
N ARG A 129 -15.27 0.41 7.57
CA ARG A 129 -15.21 -0.92 6.96
C ARG A 129 -15.42 -0.86 5.45
N ALA A 130 -16.44 -0.14 4.98
CA ALA A 130 -16.75 -0.04 3.55
C ALA A 130 -15.58 0.55 2.75
N VAL A 131 -14.90 1.57 3.29
CA VAL A 131 -13.70 2.16 2.66
C VAL A 131 -12.54 1.17 2.66
N VAL A 132 -12.26 0.54 3.80
CA VAL A 132 -11.15 -0.41 3.92
C VAL A 132 -11.36 -1.63 3.02
N GLU A 133 -12.58 -2.16 2.89
CA GLU A 133 -12.90 -3.27 1.98
C GLU A 133 -12.64 -2.89 0.52
N ARG A 134 -13.15 -1.74 0.09
CA ARG A 134 -12.94 -1.24 -1.28
C ARG A 134 -11.46 -1.03 -1.61
N GLN A 135 -10.70 -0.47 -0.67
CA GLN A 135 -9.26 -0.26 -0.83
C GLN A 135 -8.49 -1.59 -0.80
N ALA A 136 -8.90 -2.56 0.03
CA ALA A 136 -8.30 -3.89 0.09
C ALA A 136 -8.45 -4.66 -1.24
N GLU A 137 -9.61 -4.58 -1.88
CA GLU A 137 -9.80 -5.12 -3.22
C GLU A 137 -8.90 -4.44 -4.25
N GLY A 138 -8.74 -3.12 -4.15
CA GLY A 138 -7.81 -2.35 -4.98
C GLY A 138 -6.36 -2.81 -4.83
N ALA A 139 -5.91 -3.00 -3.58
CA ALA A 139 -4.58 -3.51 -3.26
C ALA A 139 -4.38 -4.94 -3.80
N GLN A 140 -5.38 -5.83 -3.65
CA GLN A 140 -5.30 -7.18 -4.19
C GLN A 140 -5.16 -7.17 -5.72
N ARG A 141 -5.96 -6.36 -6.42
CA ARG A 141 -5.85 -6.22 -7.89
C ARG A 141 -4.49 -5.68 -8.32
N ASN A 142 -3.92 -4.75 -7.55
CA ASN A 142 -2.58 -4.21 -7.83
C ASN A 142 -1.50 -5.28 -7.64
N HIS A 143 -1.50 -5.96 -6.50
CA HIS A 143 -0.64 -7.10 -6.22
C HIS A 143 -0.65 -8.11 -7.38
N ASP A 144 -1.84 -8.52 -7.82
CA ASP A 144 -1.98 -9.54 -8.86
C ASP A 144 -1.42 -9.06 -10.21
N GLN A 145 -1.56 -7.78 -10.55
CA GLN A 145 -0.96 -7.19 -11.75
C GLN A 145 0.57 -7.13 -11.68
N ILE A 146 1.12 -6.70 -10.55
CA ILE A 146 2.59 -6.64 -10.35
C ILE A 146 3.19 -8.04 -10.42
N LYS A 147 2.54 -9.02 -9.78
CA LYS A 147 2.93 -10.42 -9.82
C LYS A 147 2.94 -10.98 -11.25
N LEU A 148 1.90 -10.70 -12.04
CA LEU A 148 1.84 -11.10 -13.45
C LEU A 148 3.01 -10.51 -14.25
N LEU A 149 3.27 -9.20 -14.09
CA LEU A 149 4.37 -8.53 -14.78
C LEU A 149 5.73 -9.09 -14.38
N ARG A 150 5.92 -9.38 -13.08
CA ARG A 150 7.13 -10.04 -12.57
C ARG A 150 7.32 -11.40 -13.23
N ASP A 151 6.26 -12.20 -13.31
CA ASP A 151 6.30 -13.55 -13.90
C ASP A 151 6.65 -13.48 -15.39
N GLU A 152 6.09 -12.52 -16.12
CA GLU A 152 6.46 -12.25 -17.51
C GLU A 152 7.92 -11.81 -17.66
N ALA A 153 8.40 -10.89 -16.82
CA ALA A 153 9.79 -10.42 -16.84
C ALA A 153 10.76 -11.56 -16.53
N ARG A 154 10.41 -12.44 -15.58
CA ARG A 154 11.18 -13.64 -15.24
C ARG A 154 11.25 -14.64 -16.39
N ALA A 155 10.16 -14.80 -17.14
CA ALA A 155 10.10 -15.73 -18.27
C ALA A 155 10.87 -15.25 -19.51
N ARG A 156 11.14 -13.94 -19.63
CA ARG A 156 11.94 -13.34 -20.71
C ARG A 156 13.45 -13.40 -20.47
N ARG A 157 13.87 -13.80 -19.26
CA ARG A 157 15.27 -13.87 -18.83
C ARG A 157 15.88 -15.22 -19.15
#